data_AF-A0A7T5VBK8-F1
#
_entry.id   AF-A0A7T5VBK8-F1
#
_cell.length_a   1.000
_cell.length_b   1.000
_cell.length_c   1.000
_cell.angle_alpha   90.00
_cell.angle_beta   90.00
_cell.angle_gamma   90.00
#
_symmetry.space_group_name_H-M   'P 1'
#
loop_
_entity.id
_entity.type
_entity.pdbx_description
1 polymer ?
#
loop_
_entity_poly.entity_id
_entity_poly.type
_entity_poly.pdbx_seq_one_letter_code
_entity_poly.pdbx_strand_id
1 'polypeptide(L)'
;MISGVHFAIWQRYIGILAMILMTGALLSLADALIGGLGGPRGLIELVPGSRFQISGPMPPRTDTLKDVLITGQPKDGSVRLLPENIFTGYWLGGSMWRGVIEVADFAREDSVVIAVRDRFGEKQNPALVFKVQIWPDEATRNAHSPSFITRKTGLSPYIFAVTLALMGMMAAGGNFFFGHLWSRHLAAHHCGEIFRLRQTQNGVEITCELPHMDSLSPGTKGAVYRPAGEYVCPATIISSEPEGVLMLADLPEHVRLGDIVCVLPETDNDLFN
;
A
#
# COMPACT_ATOMS: atom_id res chain seq x y z
N MET A 1 -28.51 -24.67 -4.51
CA MET A 1 -28.07 -23.39 -3.91
C MET A 1 -26.91 -23.51 -2.91
N ILE A 2 -26.83 -24.56 -2.07
CA ILE A 2 -25.87 -24.61 -0.92
C ILE A 2 -24.38 -24.62 -1.33
N SER A 3 -24.01 -25.09 -2.54
CA SER A 3 -22.59 -25.27 -2.90
C SER A 3 -21.82 -23.96 -3.17
N GLY A 4 -22.48 -22.85 -3.47
CA GLY A 4 -21.81 -21.60 -3.88
C GLY A 4 -21.44 -20.65 -2.73
N VAL A 5 -22.04 -20.83 -1.56
CA VAL A 5 -21.91 -19.92 -0.39
C VAL A 5 -20.47 -19.78 0.07
N HIS A 6 -19.68 -20.83 -0.12
CA HIS A 6 -18.25 -20.81 0.19
C HIS A 6 -17.51 -19.73 -0.59
N PHE A 7 -17.89 -19.40 -1.83
CA PHE A 7 -17.23 -18.33 -2.60
C PHE A 7 -17.43 -16.96 -1.94
N ALA A 8 -18.65 -16.64 -1.52
CA ALA A 8 -18.94 -15.38 -0.82
C ALA A 8 -18.22 -15.30 0.55
N ILE A 9 -18.15 -16.42 1.28
CA ILE A 9 -17.41 -16.49 2.55
C ILE A 9 -15.91 -16.27 2.32
N TRP A 10 -15.31 -16.97 1.34
CA TRP A 10 -13.90 -16.82 0.99
C TRP A 10 -13.56 -15.42 0.50
N GLN A 11 -14.41 -14.84 -0.36
CA GLN A 11 -14.30 -13.46 -0.80
C GLN A 11 -14.19 -12.52 0.41
N ARG A 12 -15.13 -12.61 1.36
CA ARG A 12 -15.12 -11.75 2.56
C ARG A 12 -13.84 -11.90 3.38
N TYR A 13 -13.41 -13.13 3.67
CA TYR A 13 -12.20 -13.35 4.47
C TYR A 13 -10.95 -12.84 3.77
N ILE A 14 -10.83 -13.08 2.46
CA ILE A 14 -9.69 -12.62 1.67
C ILE A 14 -9.72 -11.09 1.53
N GLY A 15 -10.90 -10.47 1.42
CA GLY A 15 -11.07 -9.03 1.42
C GLY A 15 -10.61 -8.38 2.74
N ILE A 16 -10.96 -8.98 3.88
CA ILE A 16 -10.48 -8.53 5.20
C ILE A 16 -8.96 -8.69 5.31
N LEU A 17 -8.41 -9.83 4.85
CA LEU A 17 -6.97 -10.04 4.83
C LEU A 17 -6.26 -8.98 3.96
N ALA A 18 -6.78 -8.71 2.76
CA ALA A 18 -6.25 -7.69 1.87
C ALA A 18 -6.26 -6.31 2.54
N MET A 19 -7.35 -5.95 3.22
CA MET A 19 -7.46 -4.71 3.98
C MET A 19 -6.38 -4.62 5.06
N ILE A 20 -6.24 -5.64 5.90
CA ILE A 20 -5.25 -5.66 6.99
C ILE A 20 -3.82 -5.50 6.44
N LEU A 21 -3.49 -6.23 5.37
CA LEU A 21 -2.17 -6.17 4.74
C LEU A 21 -1.90 -4.78 4.14
N MET A 22 -2.86 -4.18 3.45
CA MET A 22 -2.71 -2.85 2.87
C MET A 22 -2.60 -1.76 3.94
N THR A 23 -3.39 -1.84 5.01
CA THR A 23 -3.26 -0.94 6.15
C THR A 23 -1.89 -1.07 6.80
N GLY A 24 -1.40 -2.30 7.00
CA GLY A 24 -0.05 -2.55 7.50
C GLY A 24 1.04 -1.96 6.59
N ALA A 25 0.89 -2.08 5.27
CA ALA A 25 1.81 -1.50 4.30
C ALA A 25 1.85 0.04 4.40
N LEU A 26 0.68 0.68 4.52
CA LEU A 26 0.57 2.14 4.69
C LEU A 26 1.20 2.62 6.00
N LEU A 27 0.97 1.90 7.11
CA LEU A 27 1.59 2.21 8.40
C LEU A 27 3.12 2.07 8.32
N SER A 28 3.61 1.04 7.64
CA SER A 28 5.04 0.83 7.42
C SER A 28 5.66 1.95 6.57
N LEU A 29 4.95 2.42 5.54
CA LEU A 29 5.38 3.55 4.73
C LEU A 29 5.39 4.85 5.53
N ALA A 30 4.37 5.09 6.37
CA ALA A 30 4.31 6.24 7.26
C ALA A 30 5.49 6.23 8.24
N ASP A 31 5.83 5.08 8.83
CA ASP A 31 7.01 4.92 9.69
C ASP A 31 8.32 5.19 8.92
N ALA A 32 8.41 4.74 7.66
CA ALA A 32 9.55 5.03 6.79
C ALA A 32 9.71 6.54 6.53
N LEU A 33 8.59 7.22 6.27
CA LEU A 33 8.55 8.67 6.04
C LEU A 33 8.89 9.45 7.30
N ILE A 34 8.40 9.03 8.47
CA ILE A 34 8.81 9.61 9.76
C ILE A 34 10.31 9.42 9.96
N GLY A 35 10.83 8.24 9.64
CA GLY A 35 12.26 7.96 9.74
C GLY A 35 13.12 8.81 8.80
N GLY A 36 12.69 8.98 7.55
CA GLY A 36 13.44 9.73 6.53
C GLY A 36 13.27 11.25 6.60
N LEU A 37 12.06 11.76 6.83
CA LEU A 37 11.75 13.19 6.87
C LEU A 37 11.89 13.78 8.28
N GLY A 38 11.67 12.97 9.31
CA GLY A 38 11.78 13.36 10.73
C GLY A 38 13.14 13.08 11.37
N GLY A 39 14.03 12.34 10.69
CA GLY A 39 15.40 12.12 11.14
C GLY A 39 16.26 13.40 11.13
N PRO A 40 17.43 13.39 11.78
CA PRO A 40 18.33 14.54 11.80
C PRO A 40 18.80 14.84 10.36
N ARG A 41 18.29 15.92 9.77
CA ARG A 41 18.61 16.32 8.39
C ARG A 41 20.12 16.46 8.21
N GLY A 42 20.67 15.73 7.24
CA GLY A 42 22.10 15.78 6.91
C GLY A 42 23.02 15.04 7.90
N LEU A 43 22.46 14.16 8.75
CA LEU A 43 23.23 13.22 9.55
C LEU A 43 23.41 11.91 8.80
N ILE A 44 24.66 11.47 8.70
CA ILE A 44 25.06 10.20 8.12
C ILE A 44 25.42 9.29 9.30
N GLU A 45 24.66 8.22 9.50
CA GLU A 45 24.86 7.28 10.60
C GLU A 45 25.62 6.05 10.10
N LEU A 46 26.78 5.78 10.70
CA LEU A 46 27.71 4.72 10.29
C LEU A 46 28.12 3.87 11.49
N VAL A 47 28.68 2.69 11.18
CA VAL A 47 29.28 1.77 12.15
C VAL A 47 30.72 1.44 11.73
N PRO A 48 31.59 0.94 12.62
CA PRO A 48 32.95 0.54 12.25
C PRO A 48 32.99 -0.42 11.06
N GLY A 49 33.94 -0.21 10.15
CA GLY A 49 34.11 -0.99 8.93
C GLY A 49 33.13 -0.66 7.79
N SER A 50 32.16 0.22 8.03
CA SER A 50 31.18 0.62 7.01
C SER A 50 31.72 1.69 6.06
N ARG A 51 31.08 1.78 4.89
CA ARG A 51 31.37 2.75 3.84
C ARG A 51 30.08 3.41 3.37
N PHE A 52 30.12 4.71 3.13
CA PHE A 52 28.95 5.46 2.66
C PHE A 52 29.30 6.37 1.49
N GLN A 53 28.60 6.19 0.38
CA GLN A 53 28.79 6.99 -0.82
C GLN A 53 28.16 8.36 -0.65
N ILE A 54 28.93 9.40 -0.96
CA ILE A 54 28.48 10.78 -0.96
C ILE A 54 28.84 11.43 -2.28
N SER A 55 28.07 12.45 -2.64
CA SER A 55 28.36 13.29 -3.79
C SER A 55 27.97 14.72 -3.51
N GLY A 56 28.62 15.65 -4.19
CA GLY A 56 28.27 17.06 -4.12
C GLY A 56 28.74 17.81 -5.37
N PRO A 57 28.25 19.05 -5.56
CA PRO A 57 28.83 19.97 -6.53
C PRO A 57 30.33 20.16 -6.31
N MET A 58 31.09 20.31 -7.39
CA MET A 58 32.49 20.73 -7.30
C MET A 58 32.57 22.11 -6.63
N PRO A 59 33.54 22.32 -5.72
CA PRO A 59 33.83 23.64 -5.20
C PRO A 59 34.14 24.66 -6.33
N PRO A 60 33.87 25.96 -6.12
CA PRO A 60 34.18 26.99 -7.10
C PRO A 60 35.66 26.95 -7.48
N ARG A 61 35.97 27.10 -8.77
CA ARG A 61 37.35 27.13 -9.30
C ARG A 61 38.19 25.87 -9.02
N THR A 62 37.54 24.71 -8.86
CA THR A 62 38.22 23.42 -8.81
C THR A 62 37.83 22.58 -10.01
N ASP A 63 38.83 22.24 -10.84
CA ASP A 63 38.66 21.38 -12.02
C ASP A 63 39.18 19.96 -11.77
N THR A 64 39.92 19.76 -10.66
CA THR A 64 40.50 18.46 -10.29
C THR A 64 40.22 18.11 -8.83
N LEU A 65 40.15 16.80 -8.52
CA LEU A 65 39.96 16.28 -7.16
C LEU A 65 41.08 16.71 -6.20
N LYS A 66 42.28 17.04 -6.72
CA LYS A 66 43.42 17.47 -5.91
C LYS A 66 43.24 18.85 -5.29
N ASP A 67 42.39 19.67 -5.89
CA ASP A 67 42.09 21.01 -5.39
C ASP A 67 40.95 21.02 -4.35
N VAL A 68 40.36 19.86 -4.09
CA VAL A 68 39.33 19.66 -3.07
C VAL A 68 40.00 19.53 -1.71
N LEU A 69 39.77 20.51 -0.84
CA LEU A 69 40.25 20.49 0.53
C LEU A 69 39.18 19.86 1.43
N ILE A 70 39.57 18.82 2.16
CA ILE A 70 38.69 18.19 3.14
C ILE A 70 39.16 18.56 4.53
N THR A 71 38.23 19.01 5.36
CA THR A 71 38.49 19.48 6.72
C THR A 71 37.58 18.78 7.72
N GLY A 72 37.99 18.72 8.99
CA GLY A 72 37.21 18.10 10.06
C GLY A 72 37.36 16.59 10.20
N GLN A 73 38.29 15.97 9.45
CA GLN A 73 38.62 14.55 9.64
C GLN A 73 39.43 14.34 10.94
N PRO A 74 39.14 13.29 11.72
CA PRO A 74 39.94 12.91 12.90
C PRO A 74 41.40 12.59 12.54
N LYS A 75 42.34 13.03 13.38
CA LYS A 75 43.79 12.82 13.15
C LYS A 75 44.21 11.35 13.27
N ASP A 76 43.46 10.56 14.03
CA ASP A 76 43.68 9.11 14.20
C ASP A 76 43.26 8.31 12.95
N GLY A 77 42.57 8.94 11.99
CA GLY A 77 42.08 8.29 10.78
C GLY A 77 40.88 7.38 11.00
N SER A 78 40.17 7.52 12.13
CA SER A 78 38.94 6.76 12.43
C SER A 78 37.84 6.97 11.38
N VAL A 79 37.73 8.18 10.82
CA VAL A 79 36.84 8.51 9.70
C VAL A 79 37.61 9.23 8.61
N ARG A 80 37.47 8.79 7.37
CA ARG A 80 38.09 9.42 6.21
C ARG A 80 37.08 9.61 5.10
N LEU A 81 37.10 10.79 4.49
CA LEU A 81 36.42 11.05 3.23
C LEU A 81 37.43 10.93 2.11
N LEU A 82 37.16 10.03 1.17
CA LEU A 82 38.01 9.73 0.02
C LEU A 82 37.27 10.17 -1.26
N PRO A 83 37.70 11.25 -1.92
CA PRO A 83 37.18 11.63 -3.22
C PRO A 83 37.63 10.62 -4.28
N GLU A 84 36.69 10.08 -5.06
CA GLU A 84 36.97 9.02 -6.03
C GLU A 84 36.95 9.54 -7.47
N ASN A 85 35.88 10.24 -7.86
CA ASN A 85 35.62 10.58 -9.26
C ASN A 85 34.91 11.93 -9.41
N ILE A 86 35.07 12.55 -10.58
CA ILE A 86 34.32 13.72 -11.03
C ILE A 86 33.32 13.26 -12.10
N PHE A 87 32.10 13.78 -12.06
CA PHE A 87 31.06 13.49 -13.05
C PHE A 87 30.23 14.75 -13.31
N THR A 88 29.57 14.82 -14.47
CA THR A 88 28.66 15.91 -14.81
C THR A 88 27.27 15.63 -14.26
N GLY A 89 26.61 16.68 -13.75
CA GLY A 89 25.25 16.53 -13.23
C GLY A 89 24.22 16.22 -14.30
N TYR A 90 23.10 15.62 -13.86
CA TYR A 90 21.95 15.35 -14.73
C TYR A 90 21.48 16.67 -15.39
N TRP A 91 21.18 16.65 -16.69
CA TRP A 91 20.76 17.82 -17.51
C TRP A 91 21.79 18.93 -17.70
N LEU A 92 22.95 18.64 -18.32
CA LEU A 92 24.01 19.64 -18.59
C LEU A 92 24.44 20.42 -17.31
N GLY A 93 24.28 19.79 -16.15
CA GLY A 93 24.58 20.39 -14.86
C GLY A 93 26.07 20.58 -14.66
N GLY A 94 26.44 21.50 -13.75
CA GLY A 94 27.82 21.75 -13.39
C GLY A 94 28.57 20.50 -12.90
N SER A 95 29.90 20.57 -12.85
CA SER A 95 30.77 19.50 -12.38
C SER A 95 30.42 19.10 -10.95
N MET A 96 30.31 17.80 -10.70
CA MET A 96 30.09 17.19 -9.39
C MET A 96 31.23 16.23 -9.06
N TRP A 97 31.47 16.00 -7.77
CA TRP A 97 32.38 14.97 -7.29
C TRP A 97 31.60 13.88 -6.57
N ARG A 98 32.16 12.68 -6.58
CA ARG A 98 31.72 11.53 -5.82
C ARG A 98 32.87 11.03 -4.96
N GLY A 99 32.56 10.64 -3.74
CA GLY A 99 33.51 10.02 -2.84
C GLY A 99 32.83 9.09 -1.85
N VAL A 100 33.64 8.52 -0.97
CA VAL A 100 33.21 7.59 0.05
C VAL A 100 33.67 8.08 1.41
N ILE A 101 32.79 8.03 2.40
CA ILE A 101 33.17 8.10 3.80
C ILE A 101 33.46 6.67 4.26
N GLU A 102 34.69 6.40 4.67
CA GLU A 102 35.10 5.14 5.27
C GLU A 102 35.29 5.32 6.77
N VAL A 103 34.74 4.38 7.54
CA VAL A 103 34.93 4.29 8.99
C VAL A 103 35.82 3.09 9.28
N ALA A 104 36.93 3.32 9.98
CA ALA A 104 37.86 2.26 10.32
C ALA A 104 37.26 1.25 11.31
N ASP A 105 37.72 0.00 11.29
CA ASP A 105 37.20 -1.07 12.16
C ASP A 105 37.42 -0.81 13.66
N PHE A 106 38.43 0.01 14.00
CA PHE A 106 38.74 0.40 15.38
C PHE A 106 38.04 1.69 15.84
N ALA A 107 37.23 2.31 14.97
CA ALA A 107 36.56 3.56 15.30
C ALA A 107 35.63 3.36 16.51
N ARG A 108 35.63 4.34 17.41
CA ARG A 108 34.73 4.38 18.57
C ARG A 108 33.51 5.23 18.25
N GLU A 109 32.49 5.14 19.10
CA GLU A 109 31.34 6.04 19.04
C GLU A 109 31.81 7.51 19.12
N ASP A 110 31.48 8.29 18.09
CA ASP A 110 31.88 9.69 17.98
C ASP A 110 30.97 10.44 16.98
N SER A 111 30.97 11.77 17.07
CA SER A 111 30.23 12.67 16.18
C SER A 111 31.19 13.62 15.49
N VAL A 112 31.37 13.43 14.19
CA VAL A 112 32.37 14.15 13.38
C VAL A 112 31.67 15.01 12.33
N VAL A 113 32.16 16.23 12.13
CA VAL A 113 31.67 17.12 11.07
C VAL A 113 32.74 17.26 10.00
N ILE A 114 32.48 16.73 8.81
CA ILE A 114 33.39 16.78 7.67
C ILE A 114 32.90 17.87 6.72
N ALA A 115 33.77 18.80 6.37
CA ALA A 115 33.47 19.86 5.41
C ALA A 115 34.38 19.76 4.19
N VAL A 116 33.77 19.83 3.01
CA VAL A 116 34.45 19.90 1.72
C VAL A 116 34.48 21.35 1.28
N ARG A 117 35.67 21.85 0.95
CA ARG A 117 35.93 23.25 0.59
C ARG A 117 36.88 23.30 -0.61
N ASP A 118 36.92 24.44 -1.28
CA ASP A 118 38.03 24.75 -2.18
C ASP A 118 39.29 25.14 -1.37
N ARG A 119 40.43 25.08 -2.05
CA ARG A 119 41.73 25.50 -1.49
C ARG A 119 41.86 27.00 -1.16
N PHE A 120 40.95 27.82 -1.67
CA PHE A 120 40.97 29.29 -1.54
C PHE A 120 40.06 29.79 -0.40
N GLY A 121 39.28 28.90 0.23
CA GLY A 121 38.36 29.21 1.30
C GLY A 121 37.10 29.98 0.87
N GLU A 122 36.71 29.96 -0.40
CA GLU A 122 35.48 30.66 -0.82
C GLU A 122 34.23 29.99 -0.24
N LYS A 123 33.22 30.81 0.04
CA LYS A 123 31.96 30.35 0.65
C LYS A 123 31.12 29.61 -0.39
N GLN A 124 31.18 28.29 -0.35
CA GLN A 124 30.38 27.43 -1.23
C GLN A 124 28.88 27.48 -0.86
N ASN A 125 28.01 27.61 -1.86
CA ASN A 125 26.55 27.55 -1.71
C ASN A 125 25.97 26.50 -2.68
N PRO A 126 25.38 25.39 -2.20
CA PRO A 126 25.20 25.02 -0.79
C PRO A 126 26.51 24.61 -0.12
N ALA A 127 26.61 24.81 1.20
CA ALA A 127 27.76 24.37 1.97
C ALA A 127 27.81 22.84 2.05
N LEU A 128 28.93 22.24 1.65
CA LEU A 128 29.14 20.79 1.70
C LEU A 128 29.67 20.37 3.07
N VAL A 129 28.77 20.43 4.06
CA VAL A 129 29.04 20.02 5.43
C VAL A 129 28.24 18.75 5.74
N PHE A 130 28.95 17.68 6.06
CA PHE A 130 28.40 16.37 6.38
C PHE A 130 28.59 16.11 7.88
N LYS A 131 27.50 15.85 8.59
CA LYS A 131 27.57 15.39 9.97
C LYS A 131 27.58 13.87 9.95
N VAL A 132 28.57 13.25 10.56
CA VAL A 132 28.74 11.80 10.61
C VAL A 132 28.63 11.37 12.07
N GLN A 133 27.66 10.52 12.37
CA GLN A 133 27.56 9.85 13.67
C GLN A 133 28.06 8.42 13.52
N ILE A 134 29.04 8.05 14.33
CA ILE A 134 29.54 6.68 14.42
C ILE A 134 28.86 6.04 15.63
N TRP A 135 28.16 4.94 15.40
CA TRP A 135 27.60 4.09 16.45
C TRP A 135 28.52 2.89 16.67
N PRO A 136 28.62 2.36 17.90
CA PRO A 136 29.54 1.25 18.22
C PRO A 136 29.20 -0.03 17.44
N ASP A 137 27.92 -0.27 17.17
CA ASP A 137 27.41 -1.45 16.48
C ASP A 137 26.06 -1.17 15.81
N GLU A 138 25.61 -2.11 14.99
CA GLU A 138 24.37 -1.98 14.22
C GLU A 138 23.11 -2.00 15.09
N ALA A 139 23.10 -2.74 16.20
CA ALA A 139 21.96 -2.78 17.11
C ALA A 139 21.80 -1.43 17.83
N THR A 140 22.90 -0.82 18.26
CA THR A 140 22.89 0.53 18.86
C THR A 140 22.40 1.58 17.85
N ARG A 141 22.91 1.56 16.61
CA ARG A 141 22.40 2.44 15.53
C ARG A 141 20.89 2.27 15.34
N ASN A 142 20.44 1.02 15.21
CA ASN A 142 19.04 0.73 14.96
C ASN A 142 18.15 1.16 16.14
N ALA A 143 18.61 1.02 17.39
CA ALA A 143 17.90 1.47 18.59
C ALA A 143 17.69 2.99 18.64
N HIS A 144 18.61 3.76 18.06
CA HIS A 144 18.51 5.22 17.93
C HIS A 144 17.77 5.67 16.67
N SER A 145 17.35 4.75 15.80
CA SER A 145 16.61 5.09 14.59
C SER A 145 15.29 5.80 14.91
N PRO A 146 14.90 6.85 14.16
CA PRO A 146 13.59 7.49 14.29
C PRO A 146 12.42 6.57 13.89
N SER A 147 12.65 5.56 13.06
CA SER A 147 11.65 4.57 12.66
C SER A 147 11.40 3.53 13.75
N PHE A 148 10.12 3.28 14.08
CA PHE A 148 9.73 2.25 15.04
C PHE A 148 10.07 0.84 14.54
N ILE A 149 9.82 0.57 13.26
CA ILE A 149 10.07 -0.76 12.67
C ILE A 149 11.58 -1.06 12.68
N THR A 150 12.42 -0.10 12.31
CA THR A 150 13.88 -0.25 12.37
C THR A 150 14.35 -0.48 13.80
N ARG A 151 13.84 0.28 14.79
CA ARG A 151 14.21 0.08 16.21
C ARG A 151 13.90 -1.31 16.73
N LYS A 152 12.79 -1.90 16.29
CA LYS A 152 12.32 -3.20 16.80
C LYS A 152 12.87 -4.39 16.04
N THR A 153 13.06 -4.26 14.73
CA THR A 153 13.40 -5.40 13.86
C THR A 153 14.79 -5.32 13.26
N GLY A 154 15.41 -4.14 13.28
CA GLY A 154 16.67 -3.86 12.58
C GLY A 154 16.55 -3.80 11.05
N LEU A 155 15.35 -4.02 10.50
CA LEU A 155 15.10 -4.05 9.07
C LEU A 155 14.46 -2.74 8.60
N SER A 156 14.67 -2.44 7.32
CA SER A 156 14.11 -1.25 6.70
C SER A 156 12.57 -1.30 6.64
N PRO A 157 11.86 -0.23 7.03
CA PRO A 157 10.40 -0.15 6.93
C PRO A 157 9.90 -0.25 5.48
N TYR A 158 10.74 0.09 4.50
CA TYR A 158 10.39 -0.04 3.09
C TYR A 158 10.23 -1.51 2.66
N ILE A 159 10.98 -2.44 3.25
CA ILE A 159 10.87 -3.87 2.95
C ILE A 159 9.50 -4.39 3.42
N PHE A 160 9.10 -4.02 4.64
CA PHE A 160 7.77 -4.35 5.17
C PHE A 160 6.66 -3.74 4.33
N ALA A 161 6.79 -2.47 3.94
CA ALA A 161 5.79 -1.80 3.10
C ALA A 161 5.60 -2.52 1.76
N VAL A 162 6.69 -2.85 1.06
CA VAL A 162 6.65 -3.54 -0.24
C VAL A 162 6.08 -4.95 -0.10
N THR A 163 6.58 -5.74 0.87
CA THR A 163 6.13 -7.12 1.07
C THR A 163 4.64 -7.19 1.42
N LEU A 164 4.19 -6.36 2.36
CA LEU A 164 2.77 -6.29 2.74
C LEU A 164 1.90 -5.79 1.59
N ALA A 165 2.35 -4.80 0.82
CA ALA A 165 1.61 -4.31 -0.34
C ALA A 165 1.46 -5.38 -1.43
N LEU A 166 2.52 -6.11 -1.75
CA LEU A 166 2.46 -7.21 -2.73
C LEU A 166 1.52 -8.33 -2.28
N MET A 167 1.62 -8.75 -1.01
CA MET A 167 0.71 -9.75 -0.45
C MET A 167 -0.74 -9.24 -0.41
N GLY A 168 -0.96 -7.99 -0.03
CA GLY A 168 -2.27 -7.35 -0.04
C GLY A 168 -2.86 -7.29 -1.44
N MET A 169 -2.05 -7.03 -2.46
CA MET A 169 -2.49 -6.98 -3.86
C MET A 169 -2.90 -8.36 -4.36
N MET A 170 -2.14 -9.39 -4.02
CA MET A 170 -2.50 -10.78 -4.32
C MET A 170 -3.81 -11.17 -3.63
N ALA A 171 -4.00 -10.80 -2.36
CA ALA A 171 -5.24 -11.03 -1.65
C ALA A 171 -6.41 -10.26 -2.30
N ALA A 172 -6.23 -9.00 -2.68
CA ALA A 172 -7.25 -8.22 -3.38
C ALA A 172 -7.65 -8.87 -4.73
N GLY A 173 -6.67 -9.40 -5.47
CA GLY A 173 -6.91 -10.19 -6.67
C GLY A 173 -7.70 -11.47 -6.39
N GLY A 174 -7.40 -12.17 -5.30
CA GLY A 174 -8.18 -13.31 -4.82
C GLY A 174 -9.62 -12.92 -4.48
N ASN A 175 -9.83 -11.82 -3.76
CA ASN A 175 -11.16 -11.29 -3.46
C ASN A 175 -11.97 -11.00 -4.73
N PHE A 176 -11.35 -10.35 -5.74
CA PHE A 176 -11.98 -10.12 -7.03
C PHE A 176 -12.36 -11.44 -7.73
N PHE A 177 -11.45 -12.43 -7.74
CA PHE A 177 -11.69 -13.71 -8.38
C PHE A 177 -12.84 -14.49 -7.73
N PHE A 178 -12.89 -14.56 -6.39
CA PHE A 178 -13.99 -15.22 -5.68
C PHE A 178 -15.32 -14.48 -5.85
N GLY A 179 -15.30 -13.15 -5.89
CA GLY A 179 -16.49 -12.36 -6.25
C GLY A 179 -16.99 -12.67 -7.66
N HIS A 180 -16.09 -12.77 -8.64
CA HIS A 180 -16.46 -13.16 -9.99
C HIS A 180 -17.04 -14.58 -10.08
N LEU A 181 -16.48 -15.55 -9.35
CA LEU A 181 -17.03 -16.90 -9.26
C LEU A 181 -18.41 -16.91 -8.61
N TRP A 182 -18.61 -16.11 -7.56
CA TRP A 182 -19.89 -15.95 -6.89
C TRP A 182 -20.95 -15.36 -7.83
N SER A 183 -20.65 -14.25 -8.51
CA SER A 183 -21.55 -13.65 -9.50
C SER A 183 -21.90 -14.62 -10.63
N ARG A 184 -20.92 -15.39 -11.14
CA ARG A 184 -21.19 -16.42 -12.16
C ARG A 184 -22.07 -17.55 -11.65
N HIS A 185 -21.90 -17.96 -10.39
CA HIS A 185 -22.72 -18.99 -9.77
C HIS A 185 -24.18 -18.51 -9.61
N LEU A 186 -24.37 -17.28 -9.16
CA LEU A 186 -25.70 -16.66 -9.07
C LEU A 186 -26.36 -16.56 -10.45
N ALA A 187 -25.62 -16.07 -11.46
CA ALA A 187 -26.13 -15.94 -12.82
C ALA A 187 -26.58 -17.27 -13.42
N ALA A 188 -25.87 -18.38 -13.15
CA ALA A 188 -26.24 -19.72 -13.61
C ALA A 188 -27.56 -20.22 -13.00
N HIS A 189 -27.99 -19.66 -11.86
CA HIS A 189 -29.22 -20.01 -11.18
C HIS A 189 -30.34 -18.97 -11.37
N HIS A 190 -30.18 -18.01 -12.29
CA HIS A 190 -31.11 -16.88 -12.46
C HIS A 190 -31.32 -16.09 -11.17
N CYS A 191 -30.24 -16.00 -10.38
CA CYS A 191 -30.20 -15.28 -9.13
C CYS A 191 -29.26 -14.07 -9.20
N GLY A 192 -29.44 -13.14 -8.28
CA GLY A 192 -28.68 -11.90 -8.16
C GLY A 192 -28.54 -11.49 -6.70
N GLU A 193 -27.53 -10.69 -6.37
CA GLU A 193 -27.31 -10.19 -5.01
C GLU A 193 -27.96 -8.81 -4.83
N ILE A 194 -28.56 -8.58 -3.67
CA ILE A 194 -29.14 -7.27 -3.30
C ILE A 194 -28.03 -6.34 -2.85
N PHE A 195 -27.72 -5.34 -3.66
CA PHE A 195 -26.68 -4.34 -3.37
C PHE A 195 -27.25 -3.00 -2.92
N ARG A 196 -28.56 -2.76 -3.07
CA ARG A 196 -29.23 -1.54 -2.61
C ARG A 196 -30.62 -1.85 -2.04
N LEU A 197 -30.93 -1.17 -0.94
CA LEU A 197 -32.23 -1.21 -0.27
C LEU A 197 -32.79 0.21 -0.15
N ARG A 198 -34.07 0.38 -0.43
CA ARG A 198 -34.80 1.62 -0.22
C ARG A 198 -36.15 1.34 0.42
N GLN A 199 -36.41 1.99 1.55
CA GLN A 199 -37.68 1.92 2.25
C GLN A 199 -38.69 2.85 1.57
N THR A 200 -39.87 2.34 1.20
CA THR A 200 -40.97 3.12 0.64
C THR A 200 -42.29 2.84 1.36
N GLN A 201 -43.32 3.64 1.08
CA GLN A 201 -44.65 3.47 1.72
C GLN A 201 -45.33 2.14 1.36
N ASN A 202 -44.91 1.52 0.25
CA ASN A 202 -45.49 0.29 -0.28
C ASN A 202 -44.67 -0.97 0.05
N GLY A 203 -43.55 -0.84 0.76
CA GLY A 203 -42.66 -1.96 1.10
C GLY A 203 -41.18 -1.57 1.02
N VAL A 204 -40.31 -2.58 0.87
CA VAL A 204 -38.88 -2.37 0.60
C VAL A 204 -38.60 -2.60 -0.87
N GLU A 205 -38.11 -1.56 -1.52
CA GLU A 205 -37.51 -1.63 -2.84
C GLU A 205 -36.10 -2.21 -2.71
N ILE A 206 -35.87 -3.31 -3.41
CA ILE A 206 -34.57 -3.96 -3.49
C ILE A 206 -34.04 -3.79 -4.91
N THR A 207 -32.77 -3.42 -5.04
CA THR A 207 -32.08 -3.41 -6.33
C THR A 207 -31.08 -4.56 -6.34
N CYS A 208 -31.15 -5.36 -7.39
CA CYS A 208 -30.29 -6.52 -7.58
C CYS A 208 -29.77 -6.60 -9.02
N GLU A 209 -28.57 -7.18 -9.18
CA GLU A 209 -28.02 -7.49 -10.50
C GLU A 209 -28.48 -8.90 -10.89
N LEU A 210 -29.42 -9.00 -11.82
CA LEU A 210 -29.90 -10.26 -12.36
C LEU A 210 -29.34 -10.49 -13.76
N PRO A 211 -29.08 -11.74 -14.16
CA PRO A 211 -28.71 -12.04 -15.54
C PRO A 211 -29.89 -11.78 -16.48
N HIS A 212 -29.61 -11.29 -17.70
CA HIS A 212 -30.62 -11.05 -18.76
C HIS A 212 -31.76 -10.07 -18.36
N MET A 213 -31.38 -8.94 -17.75
CA MET A 213 -32.31 -7.89 -17.26
C MET A 213 -33.30 -7.41 -18.33
N ASP A 214 -32.87 -7.38 -19.59
CA ASP A 214 -33.66 -6.96 -20.75
C ASP A 214 -34.84 -7.90 -21.06
N SER A 215 -34.80 -9.13 -20.57
CA SER A 215 -35.84 -10.15 -20.78
C SER A 215 -36.85 -10.24 -19.63
N LEU A 216 -36.64 -9.47 -18.55
CA LEU A 216 -37.48 -9.52 -17.36
C LEU A 216 -38.63 -8.51 -17.48
N SER A 217 -39.87 -9.02 -17.43
CA SER A 217 -41.08 -8.22 -17.47
C SER A 217 -41.50 -7.77 -16.07
N PRO A 218 -42.02 -6.53 -15.90
CA PRO A 218 -42.71 -6.11 -14.67
C PRO A 218 -43.81 -7.09 -14.28
N GLY A 219 -43.94 -7.37 -12.99
CA GLY A 219 -44.90 -8.33 -12.44
C GLY A 219 -44.38 -9.77 -12.31
N THR A 220 -43.19 -10.07 -12.85
CA THR A 220 -42.56 -11.38 -12.66
C THR A 220 -42.29 -11.63 -11.17
N LYS A 221 -42.66 -12.82 -10.68
CA LYS A 221 -42.45 -13.22 -9.28
C LYS A 221 -41.05 -13.79 -9.08
N GLY A 222 -40.45 -13.42 -7.96
CA GLY A 222 -39.19 -13.96 -7.46
C GLY A 222 -39.27 -14.22 -5.96
N ALA A 223 -38.18 -14.73 -5.41
CA ALA A 223 -38.04 -15.03 -4.00
C ALA A 223 -36.69 -14.57 -3.46
N VAL A 224 -36.70 -14.09 -2.22
CA VAL A 224 -35.52 -13.63 -1.50
C VAL A 224 -34.96 -14.76 -0.64
N TYR A 225 -33.74 -15.11 -1.00
CA TYR A 225 -32.68 -15.93 -0.43
C TYR A 225 -31.88 -15.30 0.72
N ARG A 226 -31.71 -15.94 1.88
CA ARG A 226 -30.43 -15.76 2.60
C ARG A 226 -29.29 -16.35 1.75
N PRO A 227 -28.04 -15.89 1.92
CA PRO A 227 -26.88 -16.52 1.28
C PRO A 227 -26.81 -18.04 1.51
N ALA A 228 -27.21 -18.51 2.71
CA ALA A 228 -27.25 -19.93 3.05
C ALA A 228 -28.34 -20.74 2.29
N GLY A 229 -29.24 -20.08 1.56
CA GLY A 229 -30.38 -20.67 0.88
C GLY A 229 -31.68 -20.69 1.68
N GLU A 230 -31.72 -20.08 2.86
CA GLU A 230 -32.93 -19.98 3.67
C GLU A 230 -33.91 -18.97 3.06
N TYR A 231 -35.14 -19.40 2.77
CA TYR A 231 -36.17 -18.53 2.24
C TYR A 231 -36.53 -17.40 3.23
N VAL A 232 -36.59 -16.17 2.73
CA VAL A 232 -36.93 -14.96 3.51
C VAL A 232 -38.34 -14.49 3.17
N CYS A 233 -38.61 -14.12 1.92
CA CYS A 233 -39.89 -13.57 1.49
C CYS A 233 -40.05 -13.61 -0.04
N PRO A 234 -41.27 -13.44 -0.57
CA PRO A 234 -41.45 -13.23 -2.01
C PRO A 234 -41.06 -11.80 -2.40
N ALA A 235 -40.73 -11.61 -3.67
CA ALA A 235 -40.46 -10.31 -4.27
C ALA A 235 -41.03 -10.23 -5.69
N THR A 236 -41.46 -9.05 -6.13
CA THR A 236 -42.04 -8.85 -7.47
C THR A 236 -41.26 -7.78 -8.24
N ILE A 237 -40.95 -8.04 -9.51
CA ILE A 237 -40.25 -7.07 -10.36
C ILE A 237 -41.15 -5.86 -10.64
N ILE A 238 -40.65 -4.66 -10.35
CA ILE A 238 -41.32 -3.39 -10.64
C ILE A 238 -40.83 -2.84 -11.98
N SER A 239 -39.50 -2.77 -12.15
CA SER A 239 -38.84 -2.22 -13.33
C SER A 239 -37.45 -2.81 -13.50
N SER A 240 -36.99 -2.84 -14.75
CA SER A 240 -35.60 -3.14 -15.10
C SER A 240 -34.92 -1.82 -15.48
N GLU A 241 -33.92 -1.41 -14.71
CA GLU A 241 -33.13 -0.19 -14.94
C GLU A 241 -31.70 -0.55 -15.40
N PRO A 242 -30.96 0.39 -16.03
CA PRO A 242 -29.58 0.14 -16.46
C PRO A 242 -28.62 -0.18 -15.32
N GLU A 243 -28.91 0.30 -14.11
CA GLU A 243 -28.11 0.05 -12.90
C GLU A 243 -28.50 -1.24 -12.17
N GLY A 244 -29.65 -1.85 -12.50
CA GLY A 244 -30.18 -2.97 -11.72
C GLY A 244 -31.67 -3.24 -11.95
N VAL A 245 -32.16 -4.39 -11.48
CA VAL A 245 -33.58 -4.73 -11.49
C VAL A 245 -34.15 -4.33 -10.15
N LEU A 246 -35.20 -3.52 -10.19
CA LEU A 246 -35.93 -3.05 -9.03
C LEU A 246 -37.06 -4.04 -8.72
N MET A 247 -37.09 -4.54 -7.50
CA MET A 247 -38.15 -5.43 -7.02
C MET A 247 -38.76 -4.90 -5.72
N LEU A 248 -40.04 -5.20 -5.49
CA LEU A 248 -40.72 -4.95 -4.23
C LEU A 248 -40.73 -6.22 -3.40
N ALA A 249 -40.21 -6.17 -2.18
CA ALA A 249 -40.30 -7.27 -1.22
C ALA A 249 -41.50 -7.10 -0.27
N ASP A 250 -42.29 -8.16 -0.10
CA ASP A 250 -43.54 -8.12 0.68
C ASP A 250 -43.32 -8.09 2.20
N LEU A 251 -42.14 -8.49 2.69
CA LEU A 251 -41.78 -8.53 4.12
C LEU A 251 -40.48 -7.74 4.40
N PRO A 252 -40.58 -6.40 4.52
CA PRO A 252 -39.43 -5.49 4.51
C PRO A 252 -38.48 -5.62 5.71
N GLU A 253 -38.96 -6.09 6.87
CA GLU A 253 -38.18 -6.13 8.11
C GLU A 253 -37.06 -7.19 8.13
N HIS A 254 -37.07 -8.14 7.20
CA HIS A 254 -36.19 -9.31 7.23
C HIS A 254 -35.11 -9.31 6.14
N VAL A 255 -35.25 -8.44 5.13
CA VAL A 255 -34.34 -8.32 3.98
C VAL A 255 -33.10 -7.49 4.34
N ARG A 256 -31.92 -7.96 3.92
CA ARG A 256 -30.63 -7.32 4.17
C ARG A 256 -29.81 -7.19 2.90
N LEU A 257 -28.84 -6.28 2.93
CA LEU A 257 -27.81 -6.22 1.88
C LEU A 257 -27.03 -7.54 1.86
N GLY A 258 -26.77 -8.03 0.66
CA GLY A 258 -26.13 -9.32 0.43
C GLY A 258 -27.09 -10.52 0.46
N ASP A 259 -28.39 -10.34 0.73
CA ASP A 259 -29.37 -11.38 0.45
C ASP A 259 -29.47 -11.61 -1.07
N ILE A 260 -29.91 -12.80 -1.47
CA ILE A 260 -29.96 -13.26 -2.86
C ILE A 260 -31.40 -13.16 -3.34
N VAL A 261 -31.65 -12.69 -4.55
CA VAL A 261 -32.96 -12.81 -5.20
C VAL A 261 -32.85 -13.79 -6.34
N CYS A 262 -33.81 -14.70 -6.46
CA CYS A 262 -33.92 -15.60 -7.60
C CYS A 262 -35.26 -15.40 -8.30
N VAL A 263 -35.25 -15.30 -9.63
CA VAL A 263 -36.46 -15.22 -10.44
C VAL A 263 -36.92 -16.63 -10.76
N LEU A 264 -38.21 -16.90 -10.54
CA LEU A 264 -38.81 -18.18 -10.92
C LEU A 264 -39.15 -18.10 -12.42
N PRO A 265 -38.62 -18.98 -13.28
CA PRO A 265 -39.02 -18.99 -14.69
C PRO A 265 -40.50 -19.32 -14.82
N GLU A 266 -41.19 -18.68 -15.79
CA GLU A 266 -42.64 -18.77 -16.04
C GLU A 266 -43.20 -20.18 -16.30
N THR A 267 -42.37 -21.22 -16.33
CA THR A 267 -42.80 -22.61 -16.63
C THR A 267 -43.41 -23.37 -15.46
N ASP A 268 -43.44 -22.79 -14.24
CA ASP A 268 -44.01 -23.43 -13.05
C ASP A 268 -45.31 -22.77 -12.53
N ASN A 269 -45.90 -21.83 -13.29
CA ASN A 269 -47.17 -21.19 -12.90
C ASN A 269 -48.40 -22.13 -13.00
N ASP A 270 -48.24 -23.35 -13.53
CA ASP A 270 -49.33 -24.33 -13.66
C ASP A 270 -49.38 -25.36 -12.50
N LEU A 271 -48.47 -25.32 -11.52
CA LEU A 271 -48.45 -26.28 -10.41
C LEU A 271 -49.09 -25.78 -9.11
N PHE A 272 -49.61 -24.55 -9.08
CA PHE A 272 -50.29 -23.98 -7.91
C PHE A 272 -51.65 -23.32 -8.22
N ASN A 273 -52.30 -23.70 -9.32
CA ASN A 273 -53.73 -23.45 -9.53
C ASN A 273 -54.58 -24.66 -9.14
#